data_AF-A0A925WK96-F1
#
_entry.id   AF-A0A925WK96-F1
#
_cell.length_a   1.000
_cell.length_b   1.000
_cell.length_c   1.000
_cell.angle_alpha   90.00
_cell.angle_beta   90.00
_cell.angle_gamma   90.00
#
_symmetry.space_group_name_H-M   'P 1'
#
loop_
_entity.id
_entity.type
_entity.pdbx_description
1 polymer ?
#
loop_
_entity_poly.entity_id
_entity_poly.type
_entity_poly.pdbx_seq_one_letter_code
_entity_poly.pdbx_strand_id
1 'polypeptide(L)'
;RVVNAAAVAGDVPTVTDETDTVAVAARDLALRDFDVLLDDQVIAQDISVKSASGFVGVAPGEYTLMFSPVETTVEAAAVPLTLVAGQVVSAVVTDDGLGGLVIDTIPEDLDAVLDRRSGRVTIYNGFTETVSVVTIESELFDDARKVNAVAADIPVGASTSLVLPEGALEWVVIRAGTEQVVRDTLDEEAILGRTSDVRLERDTTQMVVLTSIRQPDGVLGLQIYAGGDLVTQASAEFGSPVAVGQTLFIQYLLPFQMVAILLLAAMVGVIVLTLRGEEHVPKPSRATRRKVSRPLTSVIASQTGSDLMEDTDTETPRLPEALPIPVDDPQPEPAGD
;
A
#
# COMPACT_ATOMS: atom_id res chain seq x y z
N ARG A 1 11.50 -11.38 -2.79
CA ARG A 1 12.22 -12.01 -1.66
C ARG A 1 12.89 -10.91 -0.94
N VAL A 2 12.50 -10.70 0.29
CA VAL A 2 12.39 -9.34 0.72
C VAL A 2 12.56 -9.45 2.24
N VAL A 3 13.71 -8.97 2.73
CA VAL A 3 14.09 -8.94 4.15
C VAL A 3 13.89 -7.53 4.65
N ASN A 4 13.05 -7.34 5.66
CA ASN A 4 12.95 -6.09 6.43
C ASN A 4 13.61 -6.34 7.79
N ALA A 5 14.40 -5.40 8.27
CA ALA A 5 14.91 -5.42 9.62
C ALA A 5 14.30 -4.26 10.40
N ALA A 6 13.61 -4.58 11.49
CA ALA A 6 13.09 -3.61 12.44
C ALA A 6 13.92 -3.66 13.72
N ALA A 7 14.59 -2.55 14.03
CA ALA A 7 15.30 -2.39 15.30
C ALA A 7 14.34 -1.73 16.29
N VAL A 8 13.94 -2.46 17.32
CA VAL A 8 12.92 -2.00 18.26
C VAL A 8 13.49 -2.15 19.68
N ALA A 9 14.46 -1.31 20.02
CA ALA A 9 14.99 -1.27 21.38
C ALA A 9 14.09 -0.42 22.30
N GLY A 10 13.99 -0.82 23.57
CA GLY A 10 13.39 0.00 24.63
C GLY A 10 14.32 1.14 25.04
N ASP A 11 13.77 2.31 25.36
CA ASP A 11 14.54 3.42 25.95
C ASP A 11 15.16 2.98 27.29
N VAL A 12 16.46 3.21 27.48
CA VAL A 12 17.15 2.96 28.76
C VAL A 12 17.09 4.24 29.61
N PRO A 13 16.61 4.18 30.86
CA PRO A 13 16.45 5.36 31.69
C PRO A 13 17.80 5.94 32.11
N THR A 14 17.84 7.26 32.23
CA THR A 14 19.01 8.03 32.71
C THR A 14 19.22 7.83 34.21
N VAL A 15 19.96 6.79 34.60
CA VAL A 15 20.47 6.67 35.98
C VAL A 15 21.67 7.60 36.19
N THR A 16 21.51 8.64 37.01
CA THR A 16 22.60 9.44 37.58
C THR A 16 22.99 8.84 38.92
N ASP A 17 23.94 7.90 38.95
CA ASP A 17 24.95 7.81 40.02
C ASP A 17 25.98 6.69 39.80
N GLU A 18 27.20 6.98 40.24
CA GLU A 18 28.47 6.28 40.05
C GLU A 18 28.48 4.83 40.58
N THR A 19 28.25 3.83 39.72
CA THR A 19 28.83 2.48 39.88
C THR A 19 28.96 1.79 38.51
N ASP A 20 30.16 1.94 37.93
CA ASP A 20 30.52 1.60 36.55
C ASP A 20 31.00 0.15 36.40
N THR A 21 30.35 -0.61 35.49
CA THR A 21 31.01 -1.27 34.33
C THR A 21 30.05 -2.17 33.54
N VAL A 22 29.02 -2.75 34.17
CA VAL A 22 28.04 -3.60 33.47
C VAL A 22 26.83 -2.80 32.97
N ALA A 23 26.46 -1.72 33.67
CA ALA A 23 25.36 -0.82 33.28
C ALA A 23 25.66 0.10 32.08
N VAL A 24 26.93 0.22 31.68
CA VAL A 24 27.35 1.05 30.53
C VAL A 24 27.13 0.33 29.19
N ALA A 25 27.16 -1.01 29.16
CA ALA A 25 26.99 -1.79 27.94
C ALA A 25 25.53 -1.84 27.43
N ALA A 26 24.55 -1.97 28.33
CA ALA A 26 23.12 -1.95 27.97
C ALA A 26 22.63 -0.54 27.61
N ARG A 27 23.23 0.50 28.22
CA ARG A 27 22.92 1.93 27.95
C ARG A 27 23.22 2.37 26.52
N ASP A 28 24.18 1.72 25.89
CA ASP A 28 24.71 2.13 24.59
C ASP A 28 23.90 1.55 23.42
N LEU A 29 23.21 0.42 23.60
CA LEU A 29 22.50 -0.27 22.52
C LEU A 29 21.15 0.38 22.17
N ALA A 30 20.47 1.01 23.14
CA ALA A 30 19.20 1.70 22.90
C ALA A 30 19.31 3.02 22.13
N LEU A 31 20.54 3.54 21.95
CA LEU A 31 20.82 4.80 21.26
C LEU A 31 21.68 4.62 20.01
N ARG A 32 21.98 3.39 19.62
CA ARG A 32 22.84 3.10 18.48
C ARG A 32 22.00 2.74 17.27
N ASP A 33 22.43 3.27 16.13
CA ASP A 33 22.01 2.78 14.84
C ASP A 33 22.67 1.42 14.59
N PHE A 34 21.99 0.55 13.85
CA PHE A 34 22.46 -0.79 13.54
C PHE A 34 22.65 -0.98 12.04
N ASP A 35 23.77 -1.58 11.67
CA ASP A 35 23.95 -2.21 10.38
C ASP A 35 23.39 -3.63 10.44
N VAL A 36 22.74 -4.03 9.37
CA VAL A 36 22.21 -5.39 9.20
C VAL A 36 23.01 -6.07 8.12
N LEU A 37 23.60 -7.21 8.49
CA LEU A 37 24.47 -7.98 7.64
C LEU A 37 23.87 -9.36 7.39
N LEU A 38 24.12 -9.87 6.19
CA LEU A 38 23.77 -11.21 5.77
C LEU A 38 25.02 -11.87 5.20
N ASP A 39 25.58 -12.88 5.90
CA ASP A 39 26.89 -13.47 5.58
C ASP A 39 27.98 -12.40 5.32
N ASP A 40 28.14 -11.47 6.26
CA ASP A 40 29.06 -10.32 6.21
C ASP A 40 28.74 -9.25 5.14
N GLN A 41 27.73 -9.46 4.30
CA GLN A 41 27.27 -8.44 3.36
C GLN A 41 26.26 -7.51 4.04
N VAL A 42 26.58 -6.22 4.11
CA VAL A 42 25.64 -5.21 4.60
C VAL A 42 24.44 -5.10 3.66
N ILE A 43 23.25 -5.40 4.18
CA ILE A 43 21.97 -5.32 3.46
C ILE A 43 21.15 -4.08 3.84
N ALA A 44 21.36 -3.53 5.04
CA ALA A 44 20.81 -2.26 5.48
C ALA A 44 21.80 -1.56 6.43
N GLN A 45 21.82 -0.24 6.39
CA GLN A 45 22.74 0.60 7.17
C GLN A 45 21.98 1.59 8.02
N ASP A 46 22.59 1.98 9.14
CA ASP A 46 22.12 3.07 9.99
C ASP A 46 20.64 2.91 10.43
N ILE A 47 20.22 1.69 10.75
CA ILE A 47 18.85 1.45 11.23
C ILE A 47 18.74 1.93 12.67
N SER A 48 18.06 3.06 12.83
CA SER A 48 17.75 3.60 14.15
C SER A 48 16.71 2.77 14.90
N VAL A 49 16.74 2.86 16.22
CA VAL A 49 15.72 2.28 17.09
C VAL A 49 14.35 2.89 16.76
N LYS A 50 13.30 2.06 16.70
CA LYS A 50 11.92 2.40 16.27
C LYS A 50 11.78 2.65 14.77
N SER A 51 12.80 2.30 13.98
CA SER A 51 12.73 2.35 12.51
C SER A 51 12.87 0.96 11.90
N ALA A 52 12.52 0.87 10.62
CA ALA A 52 12.59 -0.35 9.85
C ALA A 52 13.29 -0.10 8.51
N SER A 53 14.08 -1.06 8.06
CA SER A 53 14.69 -0.97 6.75
C SER A 53 13.65 -1.13 5.65
N GLY A 54 14.01 -0.65 4.46
CA GLY A 54 13.40 -1.15 3.24
C GLY A 54 13.63 -2.65 3.07
N PHE A 55 12.85 -3.20 2.16
CA PHE A 55 12.74 -4.62 1.91
C PHE A 55 13.76 -5.07 0.84
N VAL A 56 14.69 -5.98 1.16
CA VAL A 56 15.85 -6.30 0.30
C VAL A 56 15.74 -7.65 -0.43
N GLY A 57 16.00 -7.61 -1.73
CA GLY A 57 16.12 -8.74 -2.65
C GLY A 57 17.25 -9.73 -2.33
N VAL A 58 16.95 -10.91 -1.77
CA VAL A 58 17.96 -11.95 -1.49
C VAL A 58 17.65 -13.26 -2.22
N ALA A 59 18.67 -14.03 -2.63
CA ALA A 59 18.52 -15.37 -3.21
C ALA A 59 18.02 -16.40 -2.16
N PRO A 60 17.47 -17.57 -2.55
CA PRO A 60 17.21 -18.65 -1.58
C PRO A 60 18.54 -19.22 -1.07
N GLY A 61 18.59 -19.55 0.21
CA GLY A 61 19.78 -20.10 0.82
C GLY A 61 19.71 -20.15 2.33
N GLU A 62 20.77 -20.71 2.92
CA GLU A 62 21.08 -20.57 4.34
C GLU A 62 22.03 -19.39 4.49
N TYR A 63 21.74 -18.53 5.46
CA TYR A 63 22.47 -17.31 5.73
C TYR A 63 22.66 -17.15 7.23
N THR A 64 23.59 -16.30 7.64
CA THR A 64 23.69 -15.78 9.00
C THR A 64 23.25 -14.33 8.99
N LEU A 65 22.13 -14.04 9.65
CA LEU A 65 21.65 -12.68 9.85
C LEU A 65 22.33 -12.10 11.08
N MET A 66 22.94 -10.93 10.94
CA MET A 66 23.68 -10.27 12.01
C MET A 66 23.27 -8.81 12.13
N PHE A 67 23.17 -8.35 13.38
CA PHE A 67 23.03 -6.94 13.71
C PHE A 67 24.32 -6.47 14.35
N SER A 68 24.92 -5.44 13.76
CA SER A 68 26.16 -4.82 14.24
C SER A 68 25.88 -3.36 14.56
N PRO A 69 26.21 -2.86 15.76
CA PRO A 69 26.12 -1.44 16.04
C PRO A 69 27.04 -0.67 15.09
N VAL A 70 26.54 0.44 14.55
CA VAL A 70 27.28 1.31 13.64
C VAL A 70 28.60 1.74 14.28
N GLU A 71 29.65 1.83 13.44
CA GLU A 71 31.03 2.17 13.84
C GLU A 71 31.71 1.18 14.81
N THR A 72 31.15 -0.02 15.00
CA THR A 72 31.80 -1.07 15.79
C THR A 72 32.07 -2.32 14.97
N THR A 73 33.14 -3.04 15.34
CA THR A 73 33.43 -4.39 14.82
C THR A 73 32.92 -5.49 15.76
N VAL A 74 32.05 -5.14 16.72
CA VAL A 74 31.56 -6.07 17.74
C VAL A 74 30.21 -6.60 17.25
N GLU A 75 30.16 -7.90 17.01
CA GLU A 75 28.90 -8.59 16.70
C GLU A 75 27.97 -8.45 17.91
N ALA A 76 26.82 -7.78 17.74
CA ALA A 76 25.87 -7.63 18.84
C ALA A 76 24.94 -8.83 18.97
N ALA A 77 24.46 -9.37 17.85
CA ALA A 77 23.74 -10.64 17.81
C ALA A 77 23.75 -11.23 16.39
N ALA A 78 23.70 -12.56 16.30
CA ALA A 78 23.60 -13.28 15.04
C ALA A 78 22.68 -14.50 15.17
N VAL A 79 21.86 -14.75 14.14
CA VAL A 79 20.91 -15.88 14.08
C VAL A 79 20.98 -16.54 12.70
N PRO A 80 20.95 -17.89 12.63
CA PRO A 80 20.83 -18.58 11.35
C PRO A 80 19.48 -18.28 10.70
N LEU A 81 19.51 -17.93 9.41
CA LEU A 81 18.33 -17.58 8.61
C LEU A 81 18.27 -18.49 7.38
N THR A 82 17.17 -19.23 7.23
CA THR A 82 16.90 -20.02 6.02
C THR A 82 15.84 -19.32 5.18
N LEU A 83 16.17 -18.95 3.94
CA LEU A 83 15.25 -18.27 3.03
C LEU A 83 14.77 -19.20 1.91
N VAL A 84 13.45 -19.42 1.86
CA VAL A 84 12.79 -20.20 0.81
C VAL A 84 12.33 -19.30 -0.34
N ALA A 85 12.11 -19.88 -1.53
CA ALA A 85 11.54 -19.16 -2.66
C ALA A 85 10.14 -18.60 -2.40
N GLY A 86 9.96 -17.31 -2.69
CA GLY A 86 8.68 -16.62 -2.51
C GLY A 86 8.44 -16.12 -1.08
N GLN A 87 9.24 -16.54 -0.11
CA GLN A 87 9.08 -16.13 1.28
C GLN A 87 9.48 -14.66 1.49
N VAL A 88 8.75 -14.01 2.39
CA VAL A 88 9.05 -12.70 2.95
C VAL A 88 9.26 -12.88 4.45
N VAL A 89 10.32 -12.27 4.97
CA VAL A 89 10.69 -12.40 6.38
C VAL A 89 11.05 -11.02 6.91
N SER A 90 10.49 -10.67 8.06
CA SER A 90 10.93 -9.55 8.87
C SER A 90 11.82 -10.06 9.99
N ALA A 91 13.00 -9.46 10.16
CA ALA A 91 13.82 -9.67 11.33
C ALA A 91 13.54 -8.56 12.34
N VAL A 92 13.23 -8.94 13.58
CA VAL A 92 12.98 -8.00 14.66
C VAL A 92 14.05 -8.18 15.71
N VAL A 93 14.64 -7.06 16.13
CA VAL A 93 15.59 -7.03 17.25
C VAL A 93 14.92 -6.39 18.44
N THR A 94 14.90 -7.12 19.54
CA THR A 94 14.35 -6.69 20.83
C THR A 94 15.38 -6.84 21.94
N ASP A 95 15.14 -6.17 23.07
CA ASP A 95 15.87 -6.39 24.33
C ASP A 95 15.21 -7.57 25.08
N ASP A 96 16.02 -8.49 25.61
CA ASP A 96 15.55 -9.60 26.46
C ASP A 96 15.09 -9.15 27.87
N GLY A 97 15.16 -7.85 28.15
CA GLY A 97 14.88 -7.24 29.45
C GLY A 97 16.05 -7.32 30.43
N LEU A 98 17.12 -8.06 30.09
CA LEU A 98 18.36 -8.18 30.86
C LEU A 98 19.51 -7.40 30.20
N GLY A 99 19.24 -6.68 29.10
CA GLY A 99 20.22 -5.94 28.33
C GLY A 99 20.92 -6.77 27.26
N GLY A 100 20.44 -7.99 27.00
CA GLY A 100 20.81 -8.80 25.84
C GLY A 100 19.90 -8.47 24.65
N LEU A 101 20.42 -8.63 23.43
CA LEU A 101 19.62 -8.51 22.22
C LEU A 101 19.15 -9.88 21.75
N VAL A 102 17.87 -9.95 21.38
CA VAL A 102 17.26 -11.13 20.76
C VAL A 102 16.90 -10.75 19.33
N ILE A 103 17.27 -11.60 18.38
CA ILE A 103 16.86 -11.49 16.99
C ILE A 103 15.84 -12.60 16.73
N ASP A 104 14.63 -12.22 16.34
CA ASP A 104 13.62 -13.15 15.88
C ASP A 104 13.29 -12.89 14.40
N THR A 105 13.03 -13.98 13.68
CA THR A 105 12.66 -13.93 12.27
C THR A 105 11.17 -14.27 12.13
N ILE A 106 10.40 -13.31 11.67
CA ILE A 106 8.95 -13.39 11.54
C ILE A 106 8.60 -13.57 10.06
N PRO A 107 7.93 -14.66 9.67
CA PRO A 107 7.40 -14.78 8.32
C PRO A 107 6.29 -13.74 8.10
N GLU A 108 6.39 -12.99 7.00
CA GLU A 108 5.40 -12.00 6.61
C GLU A 108 4.49 -12.57 5.52
N ASP A 109 3.19 -12.34 5.68
CA ASP A 109 2.19 -12.59 4.66
C ASP A 109 1.88 -11.27 3.95
N LEU A 110 2.49 -11.08 2.77
CA LEU A 110 2.23 -9.94 1.89
C LEU A 110 1.16 -10.24 0.83
N ASP A 111 0.41 -11.34 0.96
CA ASP A 111 -0.69 -11.64 0.05
C ASP A 111 -1.80 -10.60 0.19
N ALA A 112 -2.54 -10.41 -0.91
CA ALA A 112 -3.63 -9.46 -0.97
C ALA A 112 -4.67 -9.70 0.13
N VAL A 113 -5.09 -8.61 0.79
CA VAL A 113 -6.18 -8.66 1.76
C VAL A 113 -7.51 -8.63 1.01
N LEU A 114 -8.21 -9.76 0.98
CA LEU A 114 -9.45 -9.92 0.19
C LEU A 114 -10.68 -9.30 0.88
N ASP A 115 -10.61 -9.10 2.20
CA ASP A 115 -11.70 -8.52 2.97
C ASP A 115 -11.85 -7.03 2.67
N ARG A 116 -13.08 -6.61 2.40
CA ARG A 116 -13.35 -5.22 2.02
C ARG A 116 -12.91 -4.27 3.13
N ARG A 117 -12.16 -3.23 2.75
CA ARG A 117 -11.73 -2.16 3.67
C ARG A 117 -11.02 -2.71 4.90
N SER A 118 -10.17 -3.72 4.70
CA SER A 118 -9.42 -4.37 5.76
C SER A 118 -7.92 -4.26 5.49
N GLY A 119 -7.14 -4.34 6.56
CA GLY A 119 -5.70 -4.51 6.52
C GLY A 119 -5.30 -5.77 7.29
N ARG A 120 -4.04 -6.14 7.17
CA ARG A 120 -3.44 -7.22 7.95
C ARG A 120 -2.58 -6.63 9.05
N VAL A 121 -2.68 -7.18 10.25
CA VAL A 121 -1.77 -6.86 11.35
C VAL A 121 -1.09 -8.13 11.82
N THR A 122 0.25 -8.10 11.90
CA THR A 122 1.06 -9.13 12.52
C THR A 122 1.51 -8.62 13.89
N ILE A 123 1.06 -9.28 14.96
CA ILE A 123 1.43 -8.97 16.33
C ILE A 123 2.55 -9.94 16.73
N TYR A 124 3.71 -9.42 17.07
CA TYR A 124 4.84 -10.20 17.57
C TYR A 124 5.10 -9.89 19.04
N ASN A 125 5.25 -10.95 19.84
CA ASN A 125 5.52 -10.86 21.26
C ASN A 125 7.00 -11.06 21.57
N GLY A 126 7.77 -9.97 21.56
CA GLY A 126 9.10 -9.90 22.12
C GLY A 126 9.12 -9.41 23.58
N PHE A 127 7.99 -9.46 24.30
CA PHE A 127 7.92 -9.17 25.73
C PHE A 127 8.34 -10.40 26.54
N THR A 128 8.63 -10.22 27.83
CA THR A 128 9.17 -11.29 28.69
C THR A 128 8.14 -12.32 29.19
N GLU A 129 6.85 -12.15 28.87
CA GLU A 129 5.78 -13.07 29.26
C GLU A 129 4.77 -13.32 28.14
N THR A 130 3.98 -14.38 28.26
CA THR A 130 2.85 -14.65 27.35
C THR A 130 1.76 -13.59 27.53
N VAL A 131 1.31 -13.01 26.43
CA VAL A 131 0.33 -11.90 26.44
C VAL A 131 -0.91 -12.22 25.63
N SER A 132 -2.02 -11.56 25.99
CA SER A 132 -3.22 -11.49 25.17
C SER A 132 -3.44 -10.04 24.75
N VAL A 133 -3.94 -9.84 23.53
CA VAL A 133 -4.39 -8.55 23.01
C VAL A 133 -5.92 -8.56 22.98
N VAL A 134 -6.54 -7.59 23.62
CA VAL A 134 -8.00 -7.49 23.77
C VAL A 134 -8.49 -6.10 23.40
N THR A 135 -9.76 -5.98 23.01
CA THR A 135 -10.49 -4.71 23.04
C THR A 135 -11.34 -4.66 24.30
N ILE A 136 -11.46 -3.45 24.87
CA ILE A 136 -12.35 -3.19 26.00
C ILE A 136 -13.44 -2.24 25.52
N GLU A 137 -14.66 -2.75 25.43
CA GLU A 137 -15.83 -1.95 25.11
C GLU A 137 -16.58 -1.65 26.41
N SER A 138 -16.84 -0.36 26.64
CA SER A 138 -17.74 0.10 27.70
C SER A 138 -19.09 0.42 27.08
N GLU A 139 -20.15 -0.23 27.54
CA GLU A 139 -21.50 0.20 27.18
C GLU A 139 -21.87 1.45 27.97
N LEU A 140 -22.42 2.48 27.30
CA LEU A 140 -22.78 3.76 27.92
C LEU A 140 -23.85 3.64 29.05
N PHE A 141 -24.55 2.50 29.10
CA PHE A 141 -25.73 2.31 29.95
C PHE A 141 -25.69 1.03 30.78
N ASP A 142 -24.65 0.20 30.62
CA ASP A 142 -24.45 -1.00 31.41
C ASP A 142 -23.05 -0.94 32.03
N ASP A 143 -22.96 -1.19 33.34
CA ASP A 143 -21.67 -1.29 34.04
C ASP A 143 -20.90 -2.56 33.59
N ALA A 144 -21.55 -3.43 32.80
CA ALA A 144 -20.93 -4.59 32.17
C ALA A 144 -19.93 -4.18 31.07
N ARG A 145 -18.65 -4.38 31.36
CA ARG A 145 -17.55 -4.27 30.39
C ARG A 145 -17.51 -5.50 29.50
N LYS A 146 -17.33 -5.30 28.20
CA LYS A 146 -17.02 -6.39 27.27
C LYS A 146 -15.54 -6.39 26.97
N VAL A 147 -14.91 -7.53 27.25
CA VAL A 147 -13.51 -7.81 26.89
C VAL A 147 -13.55 -8.84 25.78
N ASN A 148 -13.19 -8.40 24.58
CA ASN A 148 -13.15 -9.23 23.38
C ASN A 148 -11.70 -9.54 23.05
N ALA A 149 -11.34 -10.82 22.98
CA ALA A 149 -10.00 -11.23 22.59
C ALA A 149 -9.78 -10.93 21.10
N VAL A 150 -8.72 -10.18 20.80
CA VAL A 150 -8.23 -9.95 19.43
C VAL A 150 -7.24 -11.06 19.08
N ALA A 151 -6.30 -11.32 19.99
CA ALA A 151 -5.40 -12.46 19.97
C ALA A 151 -5.15 -12.94 21.40
N ALA A 152 -5.21 -14.24 21.64
CA ALA A 152 -5.03 -14.82 22.97
C ALA A 152 -3.72 -15.59 23.07
N ASP A 153 -3.13 -15.60 24.25
CA ASP A 153 -2.04 -16.49 24.65
C ASP A 153 -0.82 -16.49 23.70
N ILE A 154 -0.41 -15.32 23.19
CA ILE A 154 0.74 -15.17 22.30
C ILE A 154 2.03 -15.46 23.09
N PRO A 155 2.75 -16.57 22.82
CA PRO A 155 3.96 -16.90 23.57
C PRO A 155 5.11 -15.92 23.28
N VAL A 156 6.10 -15.88 24.18
CA VAL A 156 7.35 -15.13 23.94
C VAL A 156 8.05 -15.64 22.68
N GLY A 157 8.49 -14.72 21.83
CA GLY A 157 9.14 -14.99 20.54
C GLY A 157 8.18 -15.43 19.42
N ALA A 158 6.87 -15.49 19.69
CA ALA A 158 5.87 -15.89 18.70
C ALA A 158 5.19 -14.67 18.06
N SER A 159 4.63 -14.87 16.86
CA SER A 159 3.77 -13.90 16.20
C SER A 159 2.41 -14.50 15.82
N THR A 160 1.42 -13.63 15.63
CA THR A 160 0.10 -13.98 15.10
C THR A 160 -0.34 -12.92 14.11
N SER A 161 -0.96 -13.33 13.01
CA SER A 161 -1.44 -12.43 11.96
C SER A 161 -2.95 -12.46 11.86
N LEU A 162 -3.56 -11.28 11.79
CA LEU A 162 -5.00 -11.07 11.79
C LEU A 162 -5.38 -10.15 10.62
N VAL A 163 -6.53 -10.40 10.00
CA VAL A 163 -7.15 -9.45 9.06
C VAL A 163 -8.24 -8.70 9.81
N LEU A 164 -8.14 -7.38 9.81
CA LEU A 164 -9.02 -6.51 10.60
C LEU A 164 -9.53 -5.34 9.74
N PRO A 165 -10.73 -4.82 10.03
CA PRO A 165 -11.23 -3.61 9.35
C PRO A 165 -10.26 -2.43 9.50
N GLU A 166 -10.13 -1.61 8.47
CA GLU A 166 -9.37 -0.36 8.50
C GLU A 166 -9.92 0.56 9.60
N GLY A 167 -9.05 1.30 10.29
CA GLY A 167 -9.48 2.18 11.38
C GLY A 167 -8.43 2.37 12.46
N ALA A 168 -8.81 3.09 13.51
CA ALA A 168 -8.02 3.18 14.72
C ALA A 168 -8.17 1.89 15.54
N LEU A 169 -7.05 1.34 16.00
CA LEU A 169 -6.98 0.13 16.80
C LEU A 169 -6.73 0.51 18.27
N GLU A 170 -7.79 0.43 19.07
CA GLU A 170 -7.74 0.64 20.51
C GLU A 170 -7.62 -0.71 21.23
N TRP A 171 -6.38 -1.17 21.37
CA TRP A 171 -6.06 -2.45 22.00
C TRP A 171 -5.50 -2.26 23.39
N VAL A 172 -5.78 -3.24 24.22
CA VAL A 172 -5.20 -3.40 25.54
C VAL A 172 -4.42 -4.70 25.52
N VAL A 173 -3.15 -4.63 25.89
CA VAL A 173 -2.30 -5.81 26.07
C VAL A 173 -2.39 -6.19 27.54
N ILE A 174 -2.75 -7.44 27.79
CA ILE A 174 -2.95 -7.99 29.13
C ILE A 174 -2.11 -9.25 29.30
N ARG A 175 -1.88 -9.65 30.54
CA ARG A 175 -1.28 -10.95 30.82
C ARG A 175 -2.22 -12.08 30.37
N ALA A 176 -1.68 -13.08 29.69
CA ALA A 176 -2.46 -14.24 29.24
C ALA A 176 -3.24 -14.90 30.40
N GLY A 177 -4.50 -15.24 30.17
CA GLY A 177 -5.39 -15.87 31.16
C GLY A 177 -6.03 -14.92 32.18
N THR A 178 -5.84 -13.60 32.05
CA THR A 178 -6.43 -12.59 32.96
C THR A 178 -7.66 -11.88 32.39
N GLU A 179 -8.20 -12.36 31.26
CA GLU A 179 -9.33 -11.74 30.54
C GLU A 179 -10.56 -11.53 31.45
N GLN A 180 -10.88 -12.54 32.26
CA GLN A 180 -12.01 -12.48 33.18
C GLN A 180 -11.77 -11.48 34.32
N VAL A 181 -10.53 -11.38 34.82
CA VAL A 181 -10.17 -10.43 35.87
C VAL A 181 -10.29 -8.99 35.36
N VAL A 182 -9.79 -8.73 34.15
CA VAL A 182 -9.89 -7.42 33.49
C VAL A 182 -11.36 -7.05 33.24
N ARG A 183 -12.18 -8.02 32.80
CA ARG A 183 -13.62 -7.83 32.59
C ARG A 183 -14.32 -7.40 33.87
N ASP A 184 -14.09 -8.14 34.95
CA ASP A 184 -14.84 -7.97 36.20
C ASP A 184 -14.35 -6.75 37.00
N THR A 185 -13.03 -6.52 37.04
CA THR A 185 -12.42 -5.56 37.99
C THR A 185 -11.61 -4.42 37.38
N LEU A 186 -11.19 -4.51 36.11
CA LEU A 186 -10.12 -3.66 35.55
C LEU A 186 -8.87 -3.64 36.43
N ASP A 187 -8.43 -4.81 36.88
CA ASP A 187 -7.19 -4.94 37.62
C ASP A 187 -6.02 -4.36 36.81
N GLU A 188 -5.40 -3.30 37.33
CA GLU A 188 -4.28 -2.63 36.68
C GLU A 188 -3.05 -3.54 36.60
N GLU A 189 -2.90 -4.53 37.50
CA GLU A 189 -1.80 -5.50 37.46
C GLU A 189 -1.93 -6.49 36.29
N ALA A 190 -3.15 -6.68 35.77
CA ALA A 190 -3.42 -7.53 34.62
C ALA A 190 -3.18 -6.79 33.29
N ILE A 191 -3.25 -5.46 33.28
CA ILE A 191 -3.07 -4.62 32.10
C ILE A 191 -1.58 -4.25 31.97
N LEU A 192 -0.95 -4.71 30.90
CA LEU A 192 0.46 -4.46 30.62
C LEU A 192 0.68 -3.15 29.86
N GLY A 193 -0.24 -2.82 28.97
CA GLY A 193 -0.17 -1.59 28.18
C GLY A 193 -1.37 -1.40 27.29
N ARG A 194 -1.42 -0.24 26.64
CA ARG A 194 -2.48 0.13 25.70
C ARG A 194 -1.86 0.69 24.44
N THR A 195 -2.43 0.37 23.29
CA THR A 195 -2.05 1.04 22.05
C THR A 195 -2.59 2.46 22.06
N SER A 196 -1.76 3.41 21.67
CA SER A 196 -2.18 4.74 21.27
C SER A 196 -1.78 4.94 19.82
N ASP A 197 -2.67 5.54 19.02
CA ASP A 197 -2.38 6.00 17.66
C ASP A 197 -2.08 4.91 16.61
N VAL A 198 -2.43 3.65 16.89
CA VAL A 198 -2.32 2.59 15.88
C VAL A 198 -3.48 2.71 14.91
N ARG A 199 -3.17 2.97 13.65
CA ARG A 199 -4.15 3.05 12.56
C ARG A 199 -3.82 2.03 11.48
N LEU A 200 -4.79 1.16 11.22
CA LEU A 200 -4.72 0.20 10.14
C LEU A 200 -5.32 0.81 8.88
N GLU A 201 -4.55 0.83 7.81
CA GLU A 201 -5.00 1.23 6.49
C GLU A 201 -5.44 0.02 5.66
N ARG A 202 -6.40 0.20 4.76
CA ARG A 202 -6.78 -0.85 3.82
C ARG A 202 -5.60 -1.32 2.98
N ASP A 203 -5.61 -2.60 2.60
CA ASP A 203 -4.63 -3.19 1.69
C ASP A 203 -3.18 -3.00 2.17
N THR A 204 -2.98 -2.84 3.48
CA THR A 204 -1.67 -2.78 4.12
C THR A 204 -1.45 -3.97 5.04
N THR A 205 -0.19 -4.33 5.21
CA THR A 205 0.28 -5.25 6.24
C THR A 205 1.10 -4.43 7.23
N GLN A 206 0.71 -4.43 8.50
CA GLN A 206 1.36 -3.69 9.56
C GLN A 206 1.89 -4.65 10.62
N MET A 207 3.11 -4.42 11.08
CA MET A 207 3.66 -5.15 12.22
C MET A 207 3.48 -4.36 13.52
N VAL A 208 3.08 -5.06 14.58
CA VAL A 208 3.01 -4.57 15.95
C VAL A 208 3.99 -5.38 16.79
N VAL A 209 5.02 -4.74 17.30
CA VAL A 209 6.04 -5.36 18.14
C VAL A 209 5.78 -5.00 19.60
N LEU A 210 5.56 -6.03 20.41
CA LEU A 210 5.45 -5.94 21.86
C LEU A 210 6.83 -6.24 22.43
N THR A 211 7.44 -5.34 23.19
CA THR A 211 8.78 -5.55 23.76
C THR A 211 8.90 -4.94 25.15
N SER A 212 10.00 -5.22 25.83
CA SER A 212 10.26 -4.70 27.16
C SER A 212 10.99 -3.36 27.11
N ILE A 213 10.62 -2.45 28.00
CA ILE A 213 11.36 -1.23 28.30
C ILE A 213 11.68 -1.22 29.79
N ARG A 214 12.91 -0.86 30.15
CA ARG A 214 13.26 -0.66 31.56
C ARG A 214 12.77 0.72 32.00
N GLN A 215 11.89 0.77 32.97
CA GLN A 215 11.45 2.03 33.57
C GLN A 215 12.54 2.59 34.51
N PRO A 216 12.51 3.90 34.85
CA PRO A 216 13.50 4.52 35.75
C PRO A 216 13.61 3.87 37.13
N ASP A 217 12.57 3.17 37.58
CA ASP A 217 12.53 2.39 38.82
C ASP A 217 13.20 1.00 38.69
N GLY A 218 13.69 0.66 37.49
CA GLY A 218 14.32 -0.61 37.18
C GLY A 218 13.35 -1.72 36.79
N VAL A 219 12.05 -1.50 36.87
CA VAL A 219 11.00 -2.48 36.51
C VAL A 219 10.87 -2.56 34.99
N LEU A 220 10.65 -3.76 34.45
CA LEU A 220 10.34 -3.93 33.04
C LEU A 220 8.87 -3.60 32.78
N GLY A 221 8.62 -2.60 31.95
CA GLY A 221 7.31 -2.28 31.39
C GLY A 221 7.15 -2.84 29.99
N LEU A 222 5.91 -2.97 29.53
CA LEU A 222 5.61 -3.23 28.13
C LEU A 222 5.76 -1.94 27.34
N GLN A 223 6.47 -2.03 26.22
CA GLN A 223 6.50 -1.02 25.17
C GLN A 223 5.88 -1.60 23.90
N ILE A 224 4.97 -0.84 23.30
CA ILE A 224 4.30 -1.24 22.06
C ILE A 224 4.81 -0.36 20.93
N TYR A 225 5.24 -0.99 19.85
CA TYR A 225 5.68 -0.32 18.64
C TYR A 225 4.79 -0.73 17.48
N ALA A 226 4.11 0.26 16.92
CA ALA A 226 3.12 0.07 15.89
C ALA A 226 3.04 1.34 15.02
N GLY A 227 3.20 1.19 13.71
CA GLY A 227 3.07 2.29 12.74
C GLY A 227 4.40 2.80 12.16
N GLY A 228 4.31 3.82 11.31
CA GLY A 228 5.45 4.40 10.59
C GLY A 228 6.06 3.43 9.58
N ASP A 229 7.35 3.16 9.73
CA ASP A 229 8.16 2.33 8.82
C ASP A 229 7.82 0.83 8.89
N LEU A 230 7.01 0.41 9.88
CA LEU A 230 6.51 -0.97 10.02
C LEU A 230 5.22 -1.24 9.22
N VAL A 231 4.83 -0.31 8.34
CA VAL A 231 3.69 -0.46 7.45
C VAL A 231 4.19 -0.78 6.04
N THR A 232 3.72 -1.89 5.50
CA THR A 232 4.03 -2.34 4.15
C THR A 232 2.76 -2.42 3.33
N GLN A 233 2.83 -2.06 2.04
CA GLN A 233 1.72 -2.31 1.13
C GLN A 233 1.56 -3.82 0.91
N ALA A 234 0.35 -4.35 1.14
CA ALA A 234 0.04 -5.70 0.71
C ALA A 234 0.16 -5.78 -0.81
N SER A 235 0.51 -6.95 -1.33
CA SER A 235 0.51 -7.14 -2.78
C SER A 235 -0.88 -6.82 -3.32
N ALA A 236 -0.93 -5.99 -4.36
CA ALA A 236 -2.20 -5.68 -4.99
C ALA A 236 -2.75 -6.96 -5.62
N GLU A 237 -4.01 -7.29 -5.31
CA GLU A 237 -4.68 -8.42 -5.94
C GLU A 237 -4.57 -8.26 -7.46
N PHE A 238 -4.13 -9.32 -8.14
CA PHE A 238 -3.96 -9.31 -9.58
C PHE A 238 -5.30 -9.01 -10.26
N GLY A 239 -5.37 -7.87 -10.96
CA GLY A 239 -6.61 -7.41 -11.60
C GLY A 239 -7.50 -6.52 -10.73
N SER A 240 -7.06 -6.13 -9.52
CA SER A 240 -7.78 -5.11 -8.74
C SER A 240 -7.93 -3.81 -9.54
N PRO A 241 -9.05 -3.07 -9.42
CA PRO A 241 -9.24 -1.81 -10.13
C PRO A 241 -8.10 -0.80 -9.87
N VAL A 242 -7.50 -0.85 -8.69
CA VAL A 242 -6.33 -0.03 -8.33
C VAL A 242 -5.09 -0.48 -9.10
N ALA A 243 -4.76 -1.77 -9.14
CA ALA A 243 -3.61 -2.29 -9.90
C ALA A 243 -3.76 -2.04 -11.40
N VAL A 244 -4.97 -2.24 -11.95
CA VAL A 244 -5.29 -1.93 -13.34
C VAL A 244 -5.15 -0.43 -13.59
N GLY A 245 -5.68 0.41 -12.68
CA GLY A 245 -5.52 1.86 -12.74
C GLY A 245 -4.06 2.30 -12.73
N GLN A 246 -3.24 1.80 -11.79
CA GLN A 246 -1.81 2.08 -11.74
C GLN A 246 -1.09 1.65 -13.03
N THR A 247 -1.40 0.47 -13.56
CA THR A 247 -0.80 0.00 -14.81
C THR A 247 -1.17 0.94 -15.97
N LEU A 248 -2.45 1.30 -16.10
CA LEU A 248 -2.93 2.23 -17.13
C LEU A 248 -2.32 3.64 -17.00
N PHE A 249 -2.20 4.18 -15.79
CA PHE A 249 -1.73 5.55 -15.57
C PHE A 249 -0.22 5.69 -15.43
N ILE A 250 0.52 4.64 -15.08
CA ILE A 250 1.98 4.70 -14.92
C ILE A 250 2.67 4.14 -16.17
N GLN A 251 2.29 2.93 -16.59
CA GLN A 251 2.96 2.27 -17.72
C GLN A 251 2.43 2.78 -19.07
N TYR A 252 1.13 3.06 -19.19
CA TYR A 252 0.52 3.44 -20.47
C TYR A 252 0.34 4.95 -20.68
N LEU A 253 0.51 5.78 -19.64
CA LEU A 253 0.37 7.23 -19.78
C LEU A 253 1.47 7.83 -20.65
N LEU A 254 2.72 7.42 -20.48
CA LEU A 254 3.84 7.94 -21.26
C LEU A 254 3.75 7.53 -22.74
N PRO A 255 3.46 6.25 -23.10
CA PRO A 255 3.12 5.87 -24.46
C PRO A 255 1.94 6.65 -25.05
N PHE A 256 0.88 6.89 -24.28
CA PHE A 256 -0.29 7.64 -24.74
C PHE A 256 0.06 9.10 -25.06
N GLN A 257 0.87 9.74 -24.21
CA GLN A 257 1.38 11.09 -24.46
C GLN A 257 2.24 11.15 -25.73
N MET A 258 3.07 10.14 -25.99
CA MET A 258 3.84 10.08 -27.23
C MET A 258 2.96 9.97 -28.47
N VAL A 259 1.92 9.12 -28.44
CA VAL A 259 0.96 9.02 -29.54
C VAL A 259 0.23 10.35 -29.75
N ALA A 260 -0.17 11.04 -28.67
CA ALA A 260 -0.80 12.35 -28.76
C ALA A 260 0.12 13.40 -29.41
N ILE A 261 1.41 13.42 -29.05
CA ILE A 261 2.40 14.32 -29.67
C ILE A 261 2.61 13.97 -31.15
N LEU A 262 2.66 12.68 -31.50
CA LEU A 262 2.77 12.23 -32.89
C LEU A 262 1.55 12.66 -33.72
N LEU A 263 0.35 12.51 -33.19
CA LEU A 263 -0.88 12.96 -33.84
C LEU A 263 -0.92 14.48 -34.00
N LEU A 264 -0.49 15.23 -32.99
CA LEU A 264 -0.38 16.68 -33.05
C LEU A 264 0.62 17.11 -34.14
N ALA A 265 1.80 16.47 -34.17
CA ALA A 265 2.82 16.74 -35.18
C ALA A 265 2.32 16.43 -36.60
N ALA A 266 1.58 15.33 -36.78
CA ALA A 266 0.97 14.96 -38.05
C ALA A 266 -0.05 16.02 -38.51
N MET A 267 -0.91 16.50 -37.61
CA MET A 267 -1.91 17.53 -37.92
C MET A 267 -1.25 18.86 -38.34
N VAL A 268 -0.19 19.28 -37.63
CA VAL A 268 0.60 20.46 -38.00
C VAL A 268 1.26 20.27 -39.37
N GLY A 269 1.82 19.09 -39.63
CA GLY A 269 2.42 18.75 -40.92
C GLY A 269 1.43 18.88 -42.09
N VAL A 270 0.20 18.42 -41.92
CA VAL A 270 -0.86 18.56 -42.92
C VAL A 270 -1.22 20.03 -43.17
N ILE A 271 -1.39 20.82 -42.11
CA ILE A 271 -1.73 22.26 -42.23
C ILE A 271 -0.62 23.02 -42.97
N VAL A 272 0.65 22.76 -42.66
CA VAL A 272 1.79 23.40 -43.34
C VAL A 272 1.83 23.01 -44.82
N LEU A 273 1.48 21.77 -45.16
CA LEU A 273 1.44 21.30 -46.54
C LEU A 273 0.34 21.99 -47.35
N THR A 274 -0.85 22.15 -46.77
CA THR A 274 -1.98 22.80 -47.46
C THR A 274 -1.78 24.30 -47.62
N LEU A 275 -1.20 25.00 -46.63
CA LEU A 275 -0.89 26.43 -46.74
C LEU A 275 0.15 26.76 -47.82
N ARG A 276 1.09 25.85 -48.11
CA ARG A 276 2.11 26.05 -49.16
C ARG A 276 1.59 25.76 -50.58
N GLY A 277 0.44 25.10 -50.71
CA GLY A 277 -0.13 24.72 -52.01
C GLY A 277 -0.78 25.87 -52.79
N GLU A 278 -1.07 27.00 -52.16
CA GLU A 278 -1.82 28.10 -52.81
C GLU A 278 -0.95 29.20 -53.44
N GLU A 279 0.39 29.17 -53.29
CA GLU A 279 1.23 30.32 -53.64
C GLU A 279 1.72 30.39 -55.11
N HIS A 280 1.34 29.48 -56.02
CA HIS A 280 1.83 29.52 -57.41
C HIS A 280 0.75 29.27 -58.48
N VAL A 281 -0.37 29.99 -58.40
CA VAL A 281 -1.15 30.25 -59.63
C VAL A 281 -0.64 31.54 -60.26
N PRO A 282 0.17 31.47 -61.35
CA PRO A 282 0.61 32.67 -62.04
C PRO A 282 -0.63 33.42 -62.53
N LYS A 283 -0.79 34.65 -62.03
CA LYS A 283 -1.80 35.62 -62.47
C LYS A 283 -1.85 35.60 -64.00
N PRO A 284 -2.96 35.19 -64.64
CA PRO A 284 -3.04 35.23 -66.09
C PRO A 284 -2.93 36.71 -66.50
N SER A 285 -1.79 37.04 -67.11
CA SER A 285 -1.56 38.37 -67.65
C SER A 285 -2.69 38.69 -68.62
N ARG A 286 -3.27 39.88 -68.46
CA ARG A 286 -4.32 40.43 -69.33
C ARG A 286 -3.88 40.38 -70.79
N ALA A 287 -4.31 39.35 -71.52
CA ALA A 287 -4.27 39.34 -72.97
C ALA A 287 -5.62 39.85 -73.50
N THR A 288 -5.60 41.13 -73.87
CA THR A 288 -6.23 41.63 -75.10
C THR A 288 -7.76 41.54 -75.19
N ARG A 289 -8.35 42.61 -74.66
CA ARG A 289 -9.62 43.22 -75.06
C ARG A 289 -9.85 43.12 -76.59
N ARG A 290 -10.72 42.20 -77.04
CA ARG A 290 -11.32 42.26 -78.38
C ARG A 290 -12.78 42.67 -78.26
N LYS A 291 -13.04 43.95 -78.50
CA LYS A 291 -14.37 44.45 -78.89
C LYS A 291 -14.75 43.73 -80.19
N VAL A 292 -15.96 43.17 -80.32
CA VAL A 292 -16.91 43.47 -81.42
C VAL A 292 -18.31 42.98 -81.03
N SER A 293 -19.27 43.88 -81.16
CA SER A 293 -20.72 43.74 -81.11
C SER A 293 -21.31 42.76 -82.14
N ARG A 294 -22.27 41.89 -81.77
CA ARG A 294 -23.40 41.47 -82.64
C ARG A 294 -24.67 41.14 -81.81
N PRO A 295 -25.88 41.35 -82.36
CA PRO A 295 -27.05 41.75 -81.59
C PRO A 295 -28.08 40.63 -81.33
N LEU A 296 -28.97 40.95 -80.39
CA LEU A 296 -30.14 40.23 -79.88
C LEU A 296 -31.14 39.84 -80.99
N THR A 297 -31.11 38.61 -81.51
CA THR A 297 -32.25 38.03 -82.27
C THR A 297 -32.19 36.52 -82.53
N SER A 298 -31.24 35.79 -81.94
CA SER A 298 -31.11 34.33 -82.03
C SER A 298 -30.56 33.94 -80.65
N VAL A 299 -31.31 33.35 -79.71
CA VAL A 299 -31.91 32.02 -79.76
C VAL A 299 -33.10 31.97 -78.78
N ILE A 300 -34.27 32.46 -79.22
CA ILE A 300 -35.59 32.24 -78.57
C ILE A 300 -36.28 30.99 -79.19
N ALA A 301 -35.57 30.23 -80.04
CA ALA A 301 -36.16 29.15 -80.85
C ALA A 301 -35.56 27.75 -80.61
N SER A 302 -34.67 27.55 -79.62
CA SER A 302 -34.28 26.20 -79.20
C SER A 302 -34.91 25.87 -77.84
N GLN A 303 -36.20 25.54 -77.92
CA GLN A 303 -36.79 24.37 -77.25
C GLN A 303 -36.75 24.41 -75.70
N THR A 304 -37.79 24.74 -74.92
CA THR A 304 -39.26 24.74 -75.09
C THR A 304 -39.82 23.56 -75.89
N GLY A 305 -39.97 22.43 -75.21
CA GLY A 305 -40.88 21.36 -75.61
C GLY A 305 -40.53 20.03 -74.94
N SER A 306 -41.46 19.53 -74.10
CA SER A 306 -41.59 18.18 -73.50
C SER A 306 -40.58 17.81 -72.38
N ASP A 307 -40.94 17.46 -71.15
CA ASP A 307 -42.23 17.06 -70.59
C ASP A 307 -42.27 17.33 -69.07
N LEU A 308 -43.47 17.69 -68.62
CA LEU A 308 -43.91 17.71 -67.22
C LEU A 308 -44.54 16.35 -66.89
N MET A 309 -44.42 15.97 -65.62
CA MET A 309 -45.11 14.87 -64.90
C MET A 309 -44.39 13.51 -64.92
N GLU A 310 -43.79 13.11 -63.80
CA GLU A 310 -44.45 12.20 -62.84
C GLU A 310 -43.64 12.07 -61.53
N ASP A 311 -44.39 12.03 -60.44
CA ASP A 311 -44.10 11.42 -59.13
C ASP A 311 -43.02 12.01 -58.19
N THR A 312 -43.50 13.00 -57.45
CA THR A 312 -43.51 13.01 -55.98
C THR A 312 -43.55 11.61 -55.35
N ASP A 313 -42.54 11.24 -54.57
CA ASP A 313 -42.74 10.80 -53.18
C ASP A 313 -41.42 10.63 -52.42
N THR A 314 -41.17 11.63 -51.57
CA THR A 314 -40.57 11.59 -50.23
C THR A 314 -40.02 10.25 -49.74
N GLU A 315 -38.73 9.98 -49.97
CA GLU A 315 -37.97 8.96 -49.24
C GLU A 315 -37.23 9.63 -48.07
N THR A 316 -37.88 9.67 -46.90
CA THR A 316 -37.22 9.97 -45.62
C THR A 316 -36.39 8.76 -45.19
N PRO A 317 -35.10 8.92 -44.85
CA PRO A 317 -34.28 7.82 -44.33
C PRO A 317 -34.85 7.32 -42.99
N ARG A 318 -35.26 6.05 -42.93
CA ARG A 318 -35.65 5.40 -41.68
C ARG A 318 -34.41 4.97 -40.88
N LEU A 319 -34.43 5.26 -39.58
CA LEU A 319 -33.48 4.74 -38.59
C LEU A 319 -33.60 3.21 -38.48
N PRO A 320 -32.49 2.48 -38.21
CA PRO A 320 -32.53 1.05 -37.94
C PRO A 320 -33.37 0.71 -36.70
N GLU A 321 -34.13 -0.36 -36.83
CA GLU A 321 -35.00 -0.95 -35.82
C GLU A 321 -34.23 -1.32 -34.54
N ALA A 322 -34.76 -0.90 -33.38
CA ALA A 322 -34.18 -1.19 -32.08
C ALA A 322 -34.30 -2.69 -31.76
N LEU A 323 -33.19 -3.28 -31.26
CA LEU A 323 -33.13 -4.65 -30.77
C LEU A 323 -34.14 -4.87 -29.62
N PRO A 324 -34.76 -6.05 -29.52
CA PRO A 324 -35.67 -6.38 -28.44
C PRO A 324 -34.93 -6.36 -27.10
N ILE A 325 -35.48 -5.59 -26.15
CA ILE A 325 -35.05 -5.58 -24.75
C ILE A 325 -35.39 -6.97 -24.16
N PRO A 326 -34.45 -7.67 -23.52
CA PRO A 326 -34.74 -8.89 -22.78
C PRO A 326 -35.74 -8.58 -21.67
N VAL A 327 -36.84 -9.33 -21.64
CA VAL A 327 -37.80 -9.31 -20.54
C VAL A 327 -37.11 -9.93 -19.34
N ASP A 328 -36.96 -9.16 -18.26
CA ASP A 328 -36.54 -9.68 -16.96
C ASP A 328 -37.54 -10.75 -16.50
N ASP A 329 -37.05 -11.98 -16.33
CA ASP A 329 -37.78 -13.02 -15.61
C ASP A 329 -37.97 -12.57 -14.15
N PRO A 330 -39.16 -12.73 -13.56
CA PRO A 330 -39.40 -12.40 -12.16
C PRO A 330 -38.55 -13.32 -11.27
N GLN A 331 -37.56 -12.72 -10.61
CA GLN A 331 -36.74 -13.35 -9.58
C GLN A 331 -37.66 -13.89 -8.46
N PRO A 332 -37.61 -15.19 -8.12
CA PRO A 332 -38.39 -15.72 -7.02
C PRO A 332 -37.91 -15.14 -5.69
N GLU A 333 -38.86 -14.66 -4.89
CA GLU A 333 -38.63 -14.17 -3.54
C GLU A 333 -37.88 -15.22 -2.71
N PRO A 334 -36.84 -14.83 -1.93
CA PRO A 334 -36.25 -15.75 -0.98
C PRO A 334 -37.25 -16.02 0.14
N ALA A 335 -37.58 -17.31 0.30
CA ALA A 335 -38.31 -17.82 1.45
C ALA A 335 -37.54 -17.43 2.73
N GLY A 336 -38.28 -16.85 3.67
CA GLY A 336 -37.77 -16.62 5.01
C GLY A 336 -37.52 -17.94 5.75
N ASP A 337 -36.47 -17.92 6.56
CA ASP A 337 -36.37 -18.46 7.92
C ASP A 337 -35.21 -17.76 8.64
#